data_AF-A0A351T7B3-F1
#
_entry.id   AF-A0A351T7B3-F1
#
_cell.length_a   1.000
_cell.length_b   1.000
_cell.length_c   1.000
_cell.angle_alpha   90.00
_cell.angle_beta   90.00
_cell.angle_gamma   90.00
#
_symmetry.space_group_name_H-M   'P 1'
#
loop_
_entity.id
_entity.type
_entity.pdbx_description
1 polymer ?
#
loop_
_entity_poly.entity_id
_entity_poly.type
_entity_poly.pdbx_seq_one_letter_code
_entity_poly.pdbx_strand_id
1 'polypeptide(L)'
;DAAILLQAMAGHDPMDSTSVDRPVPDYAAALSGDIRGVRIGIPAEYRVDGMPAEIEKLWQAGQQWLRDAGAELVDISLPHTKYALPAYYIVAPAEASSNLARYDGVKYG
;
A
#
# COMPACT_ATOMS: atom_id res chain seq x y z
N ASP A 1 6.48 16.39 -1.54
CA ASP A 1 7.49 15.66 -2.36
C ASP A 1 6.97 14.39 -3.00
N ALA A 2 6.50 13.39 -2.25
CA ALA A 2 5.98 12.14 -2.83
C ALA A 2 4.88 12.35 -3.90
N ALA A 3 3.92 13.25 -3.65
CA ALA A 3 2.88 13.61 -4.62
C ALA A 3 3.44 14.21 -5.91
N ILE A 4 4.48 15.05 -5.81
CA ILE A 4 5.13 15.69 -6.97
C ILE A 4 5.85 14.64 -7.82
N LEU A 5 6.59 13.74 -7.17
CA LEU A 5 7.30 12.66 -7.87
C LEU A 5 6.32 11.71 -8.54
N LEU A 6 5.24 11.32 -7.85
CA LEU A 6 4.20 10.47 -8.44
C LEU A 6 3.51 11.15 -9.62
N GLN A 7 3.22 12.46 -9.53
CA GLN A 7 2.64 13.23 -10.63
C GLN A 7 3.50 13.16 -11.90
N ALA A 8 4.83 13.16 -11.74
CA ALA A 8 5.76 13.11 -12.86
C ALA A 8 5.94 11.71 -13.45
N MET A 9 5.74 10.65 -12.67
CA MET A 9 5.96 9.25 -13.10
C MET A 9 4.68 8.54 -13.54
N ALA A 10 3.52 8.89 -12.99
CA ALA A 10 2.26 8.23 -13.29
C ALA A 10 1.76 8.64 -14.68
N GLY A 11 1.08 7.70 -15.35
CA GLY A 11 0.50 7.90 -16.67
C GLY A 11 0.28 6.57 -17.38
N HIS A 12 -0.55 6.60 -18.42
CA HIS A 12 -0.64 5.48 -19.35
C HIS A 12 0.63 5.42 -20.20
N ASP A 13 1.20 4.23 -20.35
CA ASP A 13 2.35 3.97 -21.21
C ASP A 13 1.94 2.95 -22.30
N PRO A 14 1.96 3.32 -23.59
CA PRO A 14 1.62 2.40 -24.67
C PRO A 14 2.58 1.20 -24.79
N MET A 15 3.76 1.25 -24.17
CA MET A 15 4.71 0.15 -24.10
C MET A 15 4.45 -0.82 -22.93
N ASP A 16 3.55 -0.46 -22.01
CA ASP A 16 3.14 -1.28 -20.87
C ASP A 16 1.65 -1.63 -20.98
N SER A 17 1.38 -2.88 -21.36
CA SER A 17 0.02 -3.40 -21.52
C SER A 17 -0.77 -3.50 -20.21
N THR A 18 -0.12 -3.35 -19.06
CA THR A 18 -0.74 -3.36 -17.74
C THR A 18 -0.97 -1.95 -17.18
N SER A 19 -0.45 -0.92 -17.84
CA SER A 19 -0.68 0.47 -17.46
C SER A 19 -2.15 0.88 -17.72
N VAL A 20 -2.73 1.60 -16.76
CA VAL A 20 -4.16 1.96 -16.81
C VAL A 20 -4.37 3.23 -17.63
N ASP A 21 -5.20 3.16 -18.66
CA ASP A 21 -5.60 4.32 -19.48
C ASP A 21 -6.62 5.21 -18.76
N ARG A 22 -6.13 5.99 -17.80
CA ARG A 22 -6.92 6.99 -17.07
C ARG A 22 -6.09 8.25 -16.86
N PRO A 23 -6.73 9.44 -16.85
CA PRO A 23 -6.06 10.68 -16.52
C PRO A 23 -5.39 10.61 -15.14
N VAL A 24 -4.16 11.08 -15.06
CA VAL A 24 -3.43 11.20 -13.78
C VAL A 24 -4.08 12.31 -12.97
N PRO A 25 -4.58 12.04 -11.75
CA PRO A 25 -5.16 13.08 -10.91
C PRO A 25 -4.08 14.05 -10.44
N ASP A 26 -4.47 15.26 -10.04
CA ASP A 26 -3.57 16.20 -9.36
C ASP A 26 -3.41 15.77 -7.90
N TYR A 27 -2.35 15.01 -7.62
CA TYR A 27 -2.09 14.50 -6.27
C TYR A 27 -1.75 15.62 -5.28
N ALA A 28 -1.13 16.71 -5.75
CA ALA A 28 -0.74 17.81 -4.88
C ALA A 28 -1.95 18.64 -4.45
N ALA A 29 -2.89 18.88 -5.36
CA ALA A 29 -4.17 19.53 -5.05
C ALA A 29 -5.01 18.72 -4.04
N ALA A 30 -4.87 17.39 -4.03
CA ALA A 30 -5.55 16.52 -3.07
C ALA A 30 -4.99 16.58 -1.65
N LEU A 31 -3.80 17.17 -1.42
CA LEU A 31 -3.19 17.33 -0.10
C LEU A 31 -3.78 18.54 0.66
N SER A 32 -5.10 18.59 0.81
CA SER A 32 -5.80 19.66 1.52
C SER A 32 -5.51 19.67 3.02
N GLY A 33 -5.07 18.53 3.58
CA GLY A 33 -4.91 18.32 5.02
C GLY A 33 -6.23 18.14 5.79
N ASP A 34 -7.38 18.25 5.11
CA ASP A 34 -8.70 18.09 5.71
C ASP A 34 -9.18 16.65 5.55
N ILE A 35 -9.30 15.95 6.67
CA ILE A 35 -9.81 14.57 6.73
C ILE A 35 -11.09 14.45 7.56
N ARG A 36 -11.78 15.57 7.83
CA ARG A 36 -13.02 15.56 8.61
C ARG A 36 -14.09 14.71 7.92
N GLY A 37 -14.70 13.79 8.67
CA GLY A 37 -15.72 12.88 8.15
C GLY A 37 -15.19 11.76 7.25
N VAL A 38 -13.87 11.66 7.03
CA VAL A 38 -13.27 10.52 6.34
C VAL A 38 -13.35 9.30 7.25
N ARG A 39 -13.90 8.20 6.72
CA ARG A 39 -13.96 6.91 7.45
C ARG A 39 -12.67 6.12 7.22
N ILE A 40 -11.98 5.78 8.30
CA ILE A 40 -10.73 5.03 8.29
C ILE A 40 -10.95 3.69 8.97
N GLY A 41 -10.82 2.60 8.21
CA GLY A 41 -10.91 1.24 8.73
C GLY A 41 -9.64 0.85 9.50
N ILE A 42 -9.80 0.33 10.72
CA ILE A 42 -8.74 -0.20 11.56
C ILE A 42 -8.89 -1.74 11.60
N PRO A 43 -8.06 -2.50 10.85
CA PRO A 43 -8.18 -3.96 10.82
C PRO A 43 -7.77 -4.59 12.15
N ALA A 44 -8.63 -5.43 12.71
CA ALA A 44 -8.33 -6.18 13.93
C ALA A 44 -7.10 -7.09 13.75
N GLU A 45 -6.94 -7.69 12.56
CA GLU A 45 -5.86 -8.63 12.23
C GLU A 45 -4.49 -7.96 12.07
N TYR A 46 -4.42 -6.62 12.03
CA TYR A 46 -3.13 -5.89 12.00
C TYR A 46 -2.51 -5.77 13.38
N ARG A 47 -3.29 -6.05 14.44
CA ARG A 47 -2.74 -6.29 15.77
C ARG A 47 -2.33 -7.75 15.87
N VAL A 48 -1.03 -7.97 16.04
CA VAL A 48 -0.44 -9.31 16.11
C VAL A 48 0.09 -9.57 17.50
N ASP A 49 0.02 -10.84 17.91
CA ASP A 49 0.57 -11.27 19.19
C ASP A 49 2.08 -10.99 19.25
N GLY A 50 2.53 -10.47 20.40
CA GLY A 50 3.95 -10.16 20.62
C GLY A 50 4.42 -8.84 20.01
N MET A 51 3.51 -7.96 19.59
CA MET A 51 3.88 -6.61 19.15
C MET A 51 4.62 -5.86 20.28
N PRO A 52 5.76 -5.18 19.98
CA PRO A 52 6.46 -4.41 20.99
C PRO A 52 5.58 -3.28 21.57
N ALA A 53 5.71 -3.02 22.87
CA ALA A 53 4.85 -2.08 23.58
C ALA A 53 4.95 -0.65 23.03
N GLU A 54 6.12 -0.26 22.51
CA GLU A 54 6.34 1.02 21.85
C GLU A 54 5.54 1.15 20.55
N ILE A 55 5.37 0.06 19.78
CA ILE A 55 4.59 0.06 18.55
C ILE A 55 3.09 0.13 18.87
N GLU A 56 2.64 -0.61 19.88
CA GLU A 56 1.27 -0.52 20.38
C GLU A 56 0.92 0.90 20.82
N LYS A 57 1.84 1.56 21.55
CA LYS A 57 1.67 2.96 21.95
C LYS A 57 1.58 3.90 20.75
N LEU A 58 2.44 3.72 19.74
CA LEU A 58 2.40 4.52 18.51
C LEU A 58 1.10 4.31 17.72
N TRP A 59 0.60 3.07 17.67
CA TRP A 59 -0.67 2.75 17.02
C TRP A 59 -1.85 3.45 17.69
N GLN A 60 -1.88 3.48 19.03
CA GLN A 60 -2.92 4.23 19.77
C GLN A 60 -2.78 5.75 19.57
N ALA A 61 -1.55 6.29 19.60
CA ALA A 61 -1.31 7.70 19.37
C ALA A 61 -1.76 8.14 17.97
N GLY A 62 -1.44 7.35 16.92
CA GLY A 62 -1.86 7.62 15.55
C GLY A 62 -3.38 7.64 15.38
N GLN A 63 -4.08 6.69 16.01
CA GLN A 63 -5.55 6.70 16.03
C GLN A 63 -6.10 7.97 16.70
N GLN A 64 -5.52 8.41 17.81
CA GLN A 64 -5.94 9.65 18.48
C GLN A 64 -5.74 10.86 17.56
N TRP A 65 -4.58 10.99 16.92
CA TRP A 65 -4.30 12.08 15.98
C TRP A 65 -5.30 12.14 14.83
N LEU A 66 -5.70 10.98 14.29
CA LEU A 66 -6.71 10.90 13.23
C LEU A 66 -8.10 11.35 13.73
N ARG A 67 -8.49 10.95 14.95
CA ARG A 67 -9.74 11.42 15.57
C ARG A 67 -9.72 12.92 15.85
N ASP A 68 -8.60 13.45 16.35
CA ASP A 68 -8.42 14.88 16.63
C ASP A 68 -8.50 15.72 15.34
N ALA A 69 -8.03 15.17 14.22
CA ALA A 69 -8.18 15.76 12.89
C ALA A 69 -9.59 15.57 12.28
N GLY A 70 -10.52 14.92 12.99
CA GLY A 70 -11.92 14.78 12.64
C GLY A 70 -12.28 13.57 11.78
N ALA A 71 -11.37 12.60 11.62
CA ALA A 71 -11.69 11.35 10.95
C ALA A 71 -12.54 10.41 11.82
N GLU A 72 -13.36 9.59 11.16
CA GLU A 72 -14.17 8.55 11.79
C GLU A 72 -13.42 7.21 11.73
N LEU A 73 -12.93 6.72 12.86
CA LEU A 73 -12.29 5.40 12.89
C LEU A 73 -13.34 4.30 13.02
N VAL A 74 -13.24 3.28 12.18
CA VAL A 74 -14.15 2.13 12.10
C VAL A 74 -13.35 0.86 12.32
N ASP A 75 -13.69 0.07 13.33
CA ASP A 75 -13.10 -1.25 13.49
C ASP A 75 -13.61 -2.17 12.37
N ILE A 76 -12.68 -2.82 11.67
CA ILE A 76 -12.99 -3.74 10.55
C ILE A 76 -12.26 -5.07 10.73
N SER A 77 -12.74 -6.08 10.00
CA SER A 77 -12.09 -7.39 9.92
C SER A 77 -11.66 -7.70 8.49
N LEU A 78 -10.40 -8.09 8.35
CA LEU A 78 -9.76 -8.61 7.15
C LEU A 78 -9.26 -10.04 7.45
N PRO A 79 -10.17 -11.04 7.52
CA PRO A 79 -9.87 -12.35 8.10
C PRO A 79 -8.84 -13.17 7.30
N HIS A 80 -8.61 -12.79 6.05
CA HIS A 80 -7.65 -13.42 5.15
C HIS A 80 -6.24 -12.80 5.23
N THR A 81 -6.02 -11.74 6.01
CA THR A 81 -4.70 -11.07 6.15
C THR A 81 -3.60 -12.05 6.53
N LYS A 82 -3.90 -13.02 7.40
CA LYS A 82 -2.96 -14.08 7.81
C LYS A 82 -2.39 -14.90 6.64
N TYR A 83 -3.08 -14.93 5.50
CA TYR A 83 -2.64 -15.63 4.29
C TYR A 83 -1.85 -14.74 3.32
N ALA A 84 -1.75 -13.43 3.56
CA ALA A 84 -1.07 -12.51 2.65
C ALA A 84 0.40 -12.90 2.44
N LEU A 85 1.12 -13.20 3.53
CA LEU A 85 2.52 -13.59 3.48
C LEU A 85 2.75 -14.94 2.75
N PRO A 86 2.08 -16.06 3.10
CA PRO A 86 2.26 -17.30 2.37
C PRO A 86 1.80 -17.21 0.90
N ALA A 87 0.72 -16.49 0.60
CA ALA A 87 0.31 -16.26 -0.79
C ALA A 87 1.37 -15.50 -1.57
N TYR A 88 1.94 -14.44 -0.99
CA TYR A 88 3.05 -13.69 -1.57
C TYR A 88 4.26 -14.58 -1.85
N TYR A 89 4.64 -15.45 -0.91
CA TYR A 89 5.75 -16.38 -1.07
C TYR A 89 5.49 -17.54 -2.06
N ILE A 90 4.28 -17.67 -2.58
CA ILE A 90 3.99 -18.59 -3.68
C ILE A 90 4.02 -17.83 -5.00
N VAL A 91 3.29 -16.71 -5.07
CA VAL A 91 3.13 -15.94 -6.31
C VAL A 91 4.46 -15.28 -6.73
N ALA A 92 5.10 -14.56 -5.81
CA ALA A 92 6.29 -13.79 -6.15
C ALA A 92 7.46 -14.68 -6.61
N PRO A 93 7.77 -15.84 -5.97
CA PRO A 93 8.81 -16.74 -6.47
C PRO A 93 8.44 -17.41 -7.80
N ALA A 94 7.16 -17.74 -8.03
CA ALA A 94 6.73 -18.29 -9.31
C ALA A 94 6.94 -17.29 -10.46
N GLU A 95 6.55 -16.03 -10.26
CA GLU A 95 6.78 -14.96 -11.24
C GLU A 95 8.28 -14.67 -11.41
N ALA A 96 9.03 -14.61 -10.31
CA ALA A 96 10.47 -14.40 -10.34
C ALA A 96 11.18 -15.51 -11.13
N SER A 97 10.81 -16.78 -10.92
CA SER A 97 11.41 -17.89 -11.66
C SER A 97 11.20 -17.79 -13.17
N SER A 98 10.02 -17.32 -13.61
CA SER A 98 9.74 -17.08 -15.02
C SER A 98 10.53 -15.86 -15.56
N ASN A 99 10.48 -14.74 -14.82
CA ASN A 99 11.12 -13.49 -15.21
C ASN A 99 12.65 -13.60 -15.32
N LEU A 100 13.27 -14.37 -14.43
CA LEU A 100 14.73 -14.57 -14.42
C LEU A 100 15.21 -15.68 -15.37
N ALA A 101 14.31 -16.48 -15.97
CA ALA A 101 14.69 -17.54 -16.90
C ALA A 101 15.45 -17.02 -18.15
N ARG A 102 15.33 -15.73 -18.46
CA ARG A 102 16.07 -15.06 -19.55
C ARG A 102 17.57 -14.89 -19.32
N TYR A 103 18.06 -15.10 -18.09
CA TYR A 103 19.47 -14.96 -17.73
C TYR A 103 20.18 -16.31 -17.89
N ASP A 104 20.61 -16.62 -19.11
CA ASP A 104 21.15 -17.93 -19.52
C ASP A 104 22.63 -17.90 -19.97
N GLY A 105 23.28 -16.73 -19.95
CA GLY A 105 24.67 -16.57 -20.42
C GLY A 105 24.82 -16.40 -21.94
N VAL A 106 23.73 -16.27 -22.70
CA VAL A 106 23.80 -16.07 -24.16
C VAL A 106 23.60 -14.62 -24.55
N LYS A 107 22.48 -14.02 -24.14
CA LYS A 107 22.13 -12.62 -24.48
C LYS A 107 22.19 -11.68 -23.27
N TYR A 108 21.92 -12.21 -22.08
CA TYR A 108 21.79 -11.43 -20.85
C TYR A 108 22.70 -11.93 -19.70
N GLY A 109 23.80 -12.61 -20.00
CA GLY A 109 24.83 -12.98 -19.02
C GLY A 109 26.24 -12.69 -19.51
#